data_AF-A0A531L430-F1
#
_entry.id   AF-A0A531L430-F1
#
_cell.length_a   1.000
_cell.length_b   1.000
_cell.length_c   1.000
_cell.angle_alpha   90.00
_cell.angle_beta   90.00
_cell.angle_gamma   90.00
#
_symmetry.space_group_name_H-M   'P 1'
#
loop_
_entity.id
_entity.type
_entity.pdbx_description
1 polymer ?
#
loop_
_entity_poly.entity_id
_entity_poly.type
_entity_poly.pdbx_seq_one_letter_code
_entity_poly.pdbx_strand_id
1 'polypeptide(L)' 'MTLAKDDGAEPGGDDLFAAEYVLGVLAADEREIASRRIDADAAFARLVDAWEARLSPMADAYPET' A
#
# COMPACT_ATOMS: atom_id res chain seq x y z
N MET A 1 -17.03 -11.64 21.48
CA MET A 1 -16.85 -10.58 20.47
C MET A 1 -16.66 -11.29 19.14
N THR A 2 -17.76 -11.54 18.44
CA THR A 2 -17.76 -12.25 17.15
C THR A 2 -17.54 -11.20 16.07
N LEU A 3 -16.36 -11.21 15.44
CA LEU A 3 -16.08 -10.37 14.28
C LEU A 3 -16.68 -11.07 13.05
N ALA A 4 -17.62 -10.39 12.42
CA ALA A 4 -18.34 -10.75 11.20
C ALA A 4 -17.36 -11.09 10.06
N LYS A 5 -17.49 -12.27 9.43
CA LYS A 5 -18.18 -12.57 8.14
C LYS A 5 -17.43 -12.11 6.86
N ASP A 6 -17.34 -13.09 5.95
CA ASP A 6 -17.47 -13.03 4.48
C ASP A 6 -16.22 -12.76 3.62
N ASP A 7 -15.78 -13.81 2.94
CA ASP A 7 -14.86 -13.87 1.82
C ASP A 7 -15.21 -12.91 0.68
N GLY A 8 -14.25 -12.06 0.29
CA GLY A 8 -14.28 -11.27 -0.94
C GLY A 8 -13.34 -10.08 -0.90
N ALA A 9 -12.04 -10.30 -1.15
CA ALA A 9 -10.97 -9.31 -1.11
C ALA A 9 -10.99 -8.47 0.18
N GLU A 10 -10.45 -9.02 1.27
CA GLU A 10 -10.41 -8.33 2.56
C GLU A 10 -9.80 -6.93 2.35
N PRO A 11 -10.57 -5.84 2.54
CA PRO A 11 -10.09 -4.48 2.25
C PRO A 11 -8.87 -4.08 3.12
N GLY A 12 -8.55 -4.85 4.16
CA GLY A 12 -7.34 -4.69 4.95
C GLY A 12 -6.06 -5.26 4.31
N GLY A 13 -6.17 -6.26 3.42
CA GLY A 13 -5.00 -6.86 2.77
C GLY A 13 -4.39 -5.93 1.73
N ASP A 14 -5.23 -5.34 0.89
CA ASP A 14 -4.80 -4.38 -0.13
C ASP A 14 -4.32 -3.06 0.48
N ASP A 15 -4.98 -2.58 1.53
CA ASP A 15 -4.56 -1.36 2.25
C ASP A 15 -3.17 -1.54 2.90
N LEU A 16 -2.95 -2.67 3.58
CA LEU A 16 -1.66 -2.98 4.18
C LEU A 16 -0.58 -3.18 3.11
N PHE A 17 -0.89 -3.90 2.04
CA PHE A 17 0.06 -4.15 0.95
C PHE A 17 0.46 -2.87 0.22
N ALA A 18 -0.48 -1.92 0.06
CA ALA A 18 -0.18 -0.58 -0.46
C ALA A 18 0.75 0.19 0.49
N ALA A 19 0.51 0.13 1.80
CA ALA A 19 1.38 0.75 2.80
C ALA A 19 2.80 0.17 2.75
N GLU A 20 2.92 -1.16 2.67
CA GLU A 20 4.21 -1.86 2.59
C GLU A 20 4.97 -1.51 1.31
N TYR A 21 4.25 -1.36 0.19
CA TYR A 21 4.83 -0.90 -1.07
C TYR A 21 5.41 0.51 -0.95
N VAL A 22 4.65 1.46 -0.40
CA VAL A 22 5.09 2.86 -0.21
C VAL A 22 6.26 2.95 0.77
N LEU A 23 6.21 2.19 1.86
CA LEU A 23 7.30 2.11 2.83
C LEU A 23 8.55 1.40 2.28
N GLY A 24 8.44 0.71 1.14
CA GLY A 24 9.55 -0.02 0.52
C GLY A 24 10.01 -1.25 1.28
N VAL A 25 9.13 -1.85 2.10
CA VAL A 25 9.45 -3.04 2.92
C VAL A 25 9.20 -4.37 2.20
N LEU A 26 8.54 -4.32 1.02
CA LEU A 26 8.27 -5.49 0.18
C LEU A 26 9.55 -6.07 -0.42
N ALA A 27 9.59 -7.40 -0.59
CA ALA A 27 10.63 -8.05 -1.37
C ALA A 27 10.54 -7.64 -2.87
N ALA A 28 11.60 -7.90 -3.64
CA ALA A 28 11.68 -7.49 -5.05
C ALA A 28 10.53 -8.06 -5.90
N ASP A 29 10.19 -9.34 -5.73
CA ASP A 29 9.09 -10.01 -6.43
C ASP A 29 7.72 -9.42 -6.07
N GLU A 30 7.50 -9.10 -4.80
CA GLU A 30 6.25 -8.50 -4.30
C GLU A 30 6.09 -7.06 -4.79
N ARG A 31 7.20 -6.32 -4.89
CA ARG A 31 7.23 -4.97 -5.44
C ARG A 31 6.86 -4.94 -6.92
N GLU A 32 7.33 -5.92 -7.71
CA GLU A 32 6.92 -6.11 -9.11
C GLU A 32 5.41 -6.39 -9.21
N ILE A 33 4.87 -7.23 -8.33
CA ILE A 33 3.43 -7.51 -8.29
C ILE A 33 2.64 -6.24 -7.95
N ALA A 34 3.03 -5.51 -6.92
CA ALA A 34 2.39 -4.25 -6.52
C ALA A 34 2.43 -3.22 -7.66
N SER A 35 3.58 -3.05 -8.32
CA SER A 35 3.72 -2.16 -9.48
C SER A 35 2.74 -2.50 -10.61
N ARG A 36 2.62 -3.79 -10.96
CA ARG A 36 1.64 -4.25 -11.96
C ARG A 36 0.20 -4.02 -11.52
N ARG A 37 -0.08 -4.18 -10.22
CA ARG A 37 -1.42 -3.91 -9.65
C ARG A 37 -1.76 -2.43 -9.67
N ILE A 38 -0.80 -1.53 -9.45
CA ILE A 38 -1.01 -0.07 -9.56
C ILE A 38 -1.44 0.31 -10.98
N ASP A 39 -0.84 -0.32 -11.99
CA ASP A 39 -1.19 -0.07 -13.40
C ASP A 39 -2.56 -0.66 -13.77
N ALA A 40 -2.88 -1.86 -13.26
CA ALA A 40 -4.10 -2.58 -13.62
C ALA A 40 -5.33 -2.22 -12.76
N ASP A 41 -5.14 -1.76 -11.51
CA ASP A 41 -6.20 -1.55 -10.52
C ASP A 41 -6.18 -0.12 -9.97
N ALA A 42 -7.12 0.69 -10.45
CA ALA A 42 -7.24 2.08 -10.04
C ALA A 42 -7.65 2.27 -8.56
N ALA A 43 -8.26 1.26 -7.92
CA ALA A 43 -8.59 1.33 -6.50
C ALA A 43 -7.32 1.12 -5.66
N PHE A 44 -6.48 0.14 -6.02
CA PHE A 44 -5.18 -0.05 -5.39
C PHE A 44 -4.26 1.15 -5.57
N ALA A 45 -4.22 1.74 -6.79
CA ALA A 45 -3.45 2.95 -7.06
C ALA A 45 -3.86 4.13 -6.14
N ARG A 46 -5.15 4.27 -5.83
CA ARG A 46 -5.63 5.30 -4.89
C ARG A 46 -5.21 5.04 -3.45
N LEU A 47 -5.08 3.78 -3.03
CA LEU A 47 -4.55 3.44 -1.71
C LEU A 47 -3.08 3.83 -1.60
N VAL A 48 -2.29 3.52 -2.63
CA VAL A 48 -0.88 3.92 -2.73
C VAL A 48 -0.72 5.43 -2.64
N ASP A 49 -1.48 6.19 -3.45
CA ASP A 49 -1.47 7.67 -3.44
C ASP A 49 -1.84 8.24 -2.05
N ALA A 50 -2.86 7.68 -1.40
CA ALA A 50 -3.25 8.09 -0.06
C ALA A 50 -2.15 7.85 0.98
N TRP A 51 -1.42 6.74 0.88
CA TRP A 51 -0.27 6.44 1.74
C TRP A 51 0.94 7.34 1.43
N GLU A 52 1.23 7.60 0.16
CA GLU A 52 2.29 8.55 -0.24
C GLU A 52 2.01 9.95 0.29
N ALA A 53 0.78 10.45 0.17
CA ALA A 53 0.38 11.76 0.70
C ALA A 53 0.50 11.82 2.24
N ARG A 54 0.19 10.72 2.93
CA ARG A 54 0.31 10.62 4.39
C ARG A 54 1.76 10.60 4.87
N LEU A 55 2.65 9.96 4.11
CA LEU A 55 4.06 9.76 4.47
C LEU A 55 4.99 10.87 3.94
N SER A 56 4.60 11.58 2.88
CA SER A 56 5.33 12.72 2.31
C SER A 56 5.85 13.74 3.35
N PRO A 57 5.03 14.25 4.30
CA PRO A 57 5.51 15.20 5.30
C PRO A 57 6.50 14.59 6.30
N MET A 58 6.47 13.27 6.51
CA MET A 58 7.43 12.58 7.38
C MET A 58 8.74 12.32 6.64
N ALA A 59 8.70 12.01 5.35
CA ALA A 59 9.88 11.84 4.51
C ALA A 59 10.68 13.15 4.37
N ASP A 60 9.99 14.30 4.22
CA ASP A 60 10.62 15.63 4.17
C ASP A 60 11.40 15.97 5.46
N ALA A 61 10.94 15.44 6.61
CA ALA A 61 11.62 15.62 7.90
C ALA A 61 12.92 14.81 8.04
N TYR A 62 13.22 13.90 7.11
CA TYR A 62 14.45 13.11 7.04
C TYR A 62 15.16 13.33 5.70
N PRO A 63 15.83 14.47 5.50
CA PRO A 63 16.69 14.65 4.33
C PRO A 63 17.79 13.58 4.33
N GLU A 64 17.97 12.89 3.21
CA GLU A 64 19.13 12.04 2.95
C GLU A 64 20.40 12.92 2.94
N THR A 65 21.15 12.92 4.05
CA THR A 65 22.44 13.64 4.19
C THR A 65 23.62 12.77 3.84
#